data_AF-A0A8C6GD97-F1
#
_entry.id   AF-A0A8C6GD97-F1
#
_cell.length_a   1.000
_cell.length_b   1.000
_cell.length_c   1.000
_cell.angle_alpha   90.00
_cell.angle_beta   90.00
_cell.angle_gamma   90.00
#
_symmetry.space_group_name_H-M   'P 1'
#
loop_
_entity.id
_entity.type
_entity.pdbx_description
1 polymer ?
#
loop_
_entity_poly.entity_id
_entity_poly.type
_entity_poly.pdbx_seq_one_letter_code
_entity_poly.pdbx_strand_id
1 'polypeptide(L)'
;MTEEAYMTKCGLSFCYKCIHQSLEDNNRCPECNYVVDNIDHLYPNFLVNELILKQKQRFEEKRFKLDHSVSSTNGHRWQIFQNLL
;
A
#
# COMPACT_ATOMS: atom_id res chain seq x y z
N MET A 1 2.93 -1.29 3.29
CA MET A 1 1.93 -1.23 2.20
C MET A 1 2.70 -1.06 0.91
N THR A 2 2.31 -1.75 -0.16
CA THR A 2 2.94 -1.56 -1.48
C THR A 2 2.81 -0.11 -1.90
N GLU A 3 3.93 0.52 -2.23
CA GLU A 3 3.96 1.91 -2.69
C GLU A 3 3.65 1.97 -4.19
N GLU A 4 4.37 1.18 -4.98
CA GLU A 4 4.29 1.14 -6.43
C GLU A 4 4.44 -0.29 -6.94
N ALA A 5 3.62 -0.65 -7.92
CA ALA A 5 3.62 -1.92 -8.60
C ALA A 5 4.28 -1.80 -9.99
N TYR A 6 5.21 -2.70 -10.26
CA TYR A 6 5.90 -2.84 -11.53
C TYR A 6 5.72 -4.25 -12.08
N MET A 7 5.64 -4.35 -13.40
CA MET A 7 5.43 -5.55 -14.15
C MET A 7 6.71 -5.96 -14.86
N THR A 8 7.03 -7.24 -14.76
CA THR A 8 8.10 -7.89 -15.53
C THR A 8 7.63 -8.22 -16.94
N LYS A 9 8.56 -8.50 -17.88
CA LYS A 9 8.20 -8.92 -19.26
C LYS A 9 7.33 -10.17 -19.34
N CYS A 10 7.37 -11.05 -18.33
CA CYS A 10 6.48 -12.20 -18.25
C CYS A 10 5.06 -11.86 -17.74
N GLY A 11 4.76 -10.59 -17.48
CA GLY A 11 3.42 -10.10 -17.13
C GLY A 11 3.09 -10.10 -15.64
N LEU A 12 4.00 -10.56 -14.78
CA LEU A 12 3.78 -10.60 -13.34
C LEU A 12 4.16 -9.28 -12.67
N SER A 13 3.30 -8.85 -11.75
CA SER A 13 3.43 -7.57 -11.04
C SER A 13 3.92 -7.77 -9.61
N PHE A 14 4.85 -6.94 -9.20
CA PHE A 14 5.51 -6.95 -7.89
C PHE A 14 5.66 -5.53 -7.36
N CYS A 15 5.98 -5.38 -6.07
CA CYS A 15 6.41 -4.09 -5.55
C CYS A 15 7.75 -3.69 -6.20
N TYR A 16 7.94 -2.41 -6.55
CA TYR A 16 9.17 -1.95 -7.22
C TYR A 16 10.44 -2.37 -6.46
N LYS A 17 10.53 -2.04 -5.17
CA LYS A 17 11.67 -2.38 -4.30
C LYS A 17 11.92 -3.90 -4.25
N CYS A 18 10.85 -4.70 -4.25
CA CYS A 18 10.91 -6.15 -4.14
C CYS A 18 11.50 -6.77 -5.40
N ILE A 19 10.98 -6.40 -6.57
CA ILE A 19 11.45 -6.97 -7.83
C ILE A 19 12.82 -6.42 -8.20
N HIS A 20 13.14 -5.17 -7.87
CA HIS A 20 14.46 -4.60 -8.07
C HIS A 20 15.53 -5.40 -7.31
N GLN A 21 15.34 -5.59 -6.00
CA GLN A 21 16.28 -6.38 -5.19
C GLN A 21 16.37 -7.83 -5.67
N SER A 22 15.23 -8.46 -5.96
CA SER A 22 15.23 -9.85 -6.44
C SER A 22 16.01 -10.02 -7.73
N LEU A 23 15.94 -9.04 -8.65
CA LEU A 23 16.63 -9.10 -9.94
C LEU A 23 18.13 -8.78 -9.82
N GLU A 24 18.54 -7.99 -8.83
CA GLU A 24 19.95 -7.81 -8.47
C GLU A 24 20.56 -9.12 -7.96
N ASP A 25 19.82 -9.88 -7.15
CA ASP A 25 20.29 -11.14 -6.57
C ASP A 25 20.25 -12.29 -7.59
N ASN A 26 19.20 -12.33 -8.42
CA ASN A 26 18.97 -13.38 -9.41
C ASN A 26 18.14 -12.82 -10.57
N ASN A 27 18.66 -12.89 -11.79
CA ASN A 27 18.05 -12.32 -12.99
C ASN A 27 16.78 -13.06 -13.49
N ARG A 28 15.93 -13.52 -12.58
CA ARG A 28 14.76 -14.34 -12.86
C ARG A 28 13.54 -13.84 -12.10
N CYS A 29 12.40 -13.94 -12.75
CA CYS A 29 11.11 -13.68 -12.11
C CYS A 29 10.91 -14.65 -10.92
N PRO A 30 10.56 -14.15 -9.72
CA PRO A 30 10.39 -14.98 -8.51
C PRO A 30 9.32 -16.08 -8.63
N GLU A 31 8.31 -15.87 -9.47
CA GLU A 31 7.13 -16.74 -9.54
C GLU A 31 7.23 -17.76 -10.69
N CYS A 32 7.69 -17.35 -11.87
CA CYS A 32 7.71 -18.19 -13.06
C CYS A 32 9.11 -18.51 -13.60
N ASN A 33 10.16 -18.02 -12.94
CA ASN A 33 11.57 -18.27 -13.28
C ASN A 33 12.00 -17.77 -14.67
N TYR A 34 11.16 -16.99 -15.35
CA TYR A 34 11.46 -16.32 -16.61
C TYR A 34 12.67 -15.40 -16.45
N VAL A 35 13.60 -15.44 -17.39
CA VAL A 35 14.82 -14.61 -17.34
C VAL A 35 14.47 -13.16 -17.63
N VAL A 36 14.87 -12.25 -16.74
CA VAL A 36 14.71 -10.80 -16.91
C VAL A 36 16.11 -10.21 -17.03
N ASP A 37 16.60 -10.13 -18.27
CA ASP A 37 18.00 -9.80 -18.57
C ASP A 37 18.44 -8.37 -18.17
N ASN A 38 17.48 -7.46 -17.98
CA ASN A 38 17.75 -6.06 -17.62
C ASN A 38 16.60 -5.49 -16.78
N ILE A 39 16.93 -4.79 -15.70
CA ILE A 39 16.02 -4.04 -14.82
C ILE A 39 15.27 -2.93 -15.57
N ASP A 40 15.85 -2.36 -16.64
CA ASP A 40 15.19 -1.38 -17.51
C ASP A 40 13.92 -1.94 -18.20
N HIS A 41 13.75 -3.26 -18.17
CA HIS A 41 12.56 -3.95 -18.67
C HIS A 41 11.46 -4.15 -17.62
N LEU A 42 11.51 -3.41 -16.51
CA LEU A 42 10.41 -3.28 -15.58
C LEU A 42 9.48 -2.15 -16.02
N TYR A 43 8.19 -2.43 -16.13
CA TYR A 43 7.19 -1.47 -16.58
C TYR A 43 6.26 -1.10 -15.43
N PRO A 44 5.97 0.19 -15.16
CA PRO A 44 5.01 0.56 -14.14
C PRO A 44 3.63 -0.01 -14.47
N ASN A 45 2.97 -0.63 -13.49
CA ASN A 45 1.60 -1.11 -13.65
C ASN A 45 0.62 -0.02 -13.20
N PHE A 46 0.29 0.90 -14.11
CA PHE A 46 -0.58 2.05 -13.82
C PHE A 46 -1.94 1.64 -13.24
N LEU A 47 -2.58 0.59 -13.78
CA LEU A 47 -3.88 0.13 -13.27
C LEU A 47 -3.79 -0.34 -11.81
N VAL A 48 -2.76 -1.12 -11.48
CA VAL A 48 -2.55 -1.57 -10.10
C VAL A 48 -2.16 -0.41 -9.19
N ASN A 49 -1.37 0.55 -9.68
CA ASN A 49 -1.02 1.75 -8.92
C ASN A 49 -2.26 2.60 -8.57
N GLU A 50 -3.19 2.78 -9.51
CA GLU A 50 -4.48 3.44 -9.23
C GLU A 50 -5.29 2.71 -8.16
N LEU A 51 -5.29 1.36 -8.18
CA LEU A 51 -5.96 0.56 -7.14
C LEU A 51 -5.30 0.70 -5.77
N ILE A 52 -3.96 0.75 -5.72
CA ILE A 52 -3.20 1.00 -4.50
C ILE A 52 -3.58 2.36 -3.90
N LEU A 53 -3.62 3.42 -4.73
CA LEU A 53 -4.01 4.76 -4.29
C LEU A 53 -5.45 4.79 -3.75
N LYS A 54 -6.40 4.19 -4.47
CA LYS A 54 -7.80 4.09 -3.99
C LYS A 54 -7.90 3.33 -2.68
N GLN A 55 -7.10 2.27 -2.50
CA GLN A 55 -7.09 1.53 -1.24
C GLN A 55 -6.47 2.32 -0.09
N LYS A 56 -5.41 3.11 -0.34
CA LYS A 56 -4.83 4.05 0.63
C LYS A 56 -5.88 5.04 1.12
N GLN A 57 -6.56 5.71 0.19
CA GLN A 57 -7.63 6.65 0.50
C GLN A 57 -8.72 6.01 1.36
N ARG A 58 -9.20 4.81 1.01
CA ARG A 58 -10.18 4.07 1.81
C ARG A 58 -9.70 3.79 3.24
N PHE A 59 -8.42 3.48 3.42
CA PHE A 59 -7.87 3.26 4.76
C PHE A 59 -7.78 4.57 5.56
N GLU A 60 -7.38 5.66 4.93
CA GLU A 60 -7.33 6.98 5.56
C GLU A 60 -8.71 7.48 5.98
N GLU A 61 -9.73 7.32 5.13
CA GLU A 61 -11.12 7.66 5.46
C GLU A 61 -11.65 6.88 6.66
N LYS A 62 -11.32 5.58 6.76
CA LYS A 62 -11.69 4.75 7.92
C LYS A 62 -11.00 5.22 9.19
N ARG A 63 -9.73 5.61 9.10
CA ARG A 63 -8.98 6.17 10.25
C ARG A 63 -9.61 7.49 10.70
N PHE A 64 -9.92 8.39 9.79
CA PHE A 64 -10.54 9.68 10.13
C PHE A 64 -11.90 9.50 10.82
N LYS A 65 -12.73 8.56 10.35
CA LYS A 65 -14.01 8.23 11.01
C LYS A 65 -13.81 7.66 12.41
N LEU A 66 -12.80 6.81 12.61
CA LEU A 66 -12.46 6.27 13.93
C LEU A 66 -12.01 7.39 14.87
N ASP A 67 -11.09 8.25 14.41
CA ASP A 67 -10.58 9.38 15.20
C ASP A 67 -11.72 10.35 15.59
N HIS A 68 -12.65 10.63 14.67
CA HIS A 68 -13.83 11.44 14.96
C HIS A 68 -14.75 10.79 16.01
N SER A 69 -14.99 9.47 15.92
CA SER A 69 -15.79 8.74 16.90
C SER A 69 -15.16 8.68 18.30
N VAL A 70 -13.83 8.54 18.37
CA VAL A 70 -13.07 8.55 19.63
C VAL A 70 -13.08 9.94 20.25
N SER A 71 -12.96 11.00 19.44
CA SER A 71 -13.04 12.37 19.94
C SER A 71 -14.43 12.70 20.49
N SER A 72 -15.50 12.25 19.83
CA SER A 72 -16.88 12.44 20.29
C SER A 72 -17.18 11.70 21.60
N THR A 73 -16.76 10.44 21.72
CA THR A 73 -16.96 9.64 22.96
C THR A 73 -16.16 10.18 24.16
N ASN A 74 -14.91 10.61 23.95
CA ASN A 74 -14.12 11.24 25.01
C ASN A 74 -14.68 12.61 25.41
N GLY A 75 -15.19 13.41 24.46
CA GLY A 75 -15.85 14.69 24.73
C GLY A 75 -17.07 14.54 25.65
N HIS A 76 -17.94 13.56 25.38
CA HIS A 76 -19.08 13.24 26.25
C HIS A 76 -18.66 12.80 27.64
N ARG A 77 -17.55 12.06 27.77
CA ARG A 77 -17.04 11.61 29.06
C ARG A 77 -16.57 12.77 29.94
N TRP A 78 -15.84 13.74 29.39
CA TRP A 78 -15.41 14.94 30.12
C TRP A 78 -16.59 15.81 30.60
N GLN A 79 -17.63 15.92 29.78
CA GLN A 79 -18.85 16.67 30.16
C GLN A 79 -19.60 15.98 31.31
N ILE A 80 -19.62 14.66 31.38
CA ILE A 80 -20.20 13.94 32.53
C ILE A 80 -19.38 14.20 33.81
N PHE A 81 -18.04 14.18 33.73
CA PHE A 81 -17.19 14.47 34.89
C PHE A 81 -17.32 15.92 35.40
N GLN A 82 -17.60 16.89 34.53
CA GLN A 82 -17.85 18.27 34.97
C GLN A 82 -19.22 18.49 35.61
N ASN A 83 -20.23 17.68 35.28
CA ASN A 83 -21.56 17.78 35.86
C ASN A 83 -21.71 17.01 37.18
N LEU A 84 -20.64 16.36 37.68
CA LEU A 84 -20.63 15.58 38.92
C LEU A 84 -19.83 16.25 40.05
N LEU A 85 -19.36 17.49 39.83
CA LEU A 85 -18.72 18.38 40.79
C LEU A 85 -19.67 19.56 41.08
#